data_AF-B4FBU3-F1
#
_entry.id   AF-B4FBU3-F1
#
_cell.length_a   1.000
_cell.length_b   1.000
_cell.length_c   1.000
_cell.angle_alpha   90.00
_cell.angle_beta   90.00
_cell.angle_gamma   90.00
#
_symmetry.space_group_name_H-M   'P 1'
#
loop_
_entity.id
_entity.type
_entity.pdbx_description
1 polymer ?
#
loop_
_entity_poly.entity_id
_entity_poly.type
_entity_poly.pdbx_seq_one_letter_code
_entity_poly.pdbx_strand_id
1 'polypeptide(L)'
;MNVYVVGLNKVNKPTLPLAFGEFSMPTAVLLVVAFLVMSISIGIRSKSAPLMCALLVCFLLGSAYSIDVPLLRWKRHAFLAAFCIIFVRAVVVQLAFFAHMQQHVLKRPLAPTRSVVFATCFMCCFAAVIALFKDIPDVDGDRDFGIQSMTVRLGPTESA
;
A
#
# COMPACT_ATOMS: atom_id res chain seq x y z
N MET A 1 3.09 -5.23 -3.65
CA MET A 1 3.95 -6.22 -4.32
C MET A 1 3.56 -6.28 -5.79
N ASN A 2 4.50 -6.12 -6.75
CA ASN A 2 4.19 -6.17 -8.20
C ASN A 2 4.25 -7.58 -8.82
N VAL A 3 4.80 -8.55 -8.08
CA VAL A 3 5.13 -9.91 -8.57
C VAL A 3 3.87 -10.70 -8.97
N TYR A 4 2.74 -10.45 -8.31
CA TYR A 4 1.48 -11.18 -8.55
C TYR A 4 0.60 -10.57 -9.65
N VAL A 5 0.96 -9.39 -10.17
CA VAL A 5 0.13 -8.61 -11.11
C VAL A 5 0.92 -8.18 -12.34
N VAL A 6 1.95 -8.96 -12.72
CA VAL A 6 2.81 -8.66 -13.87
C VAL A 6 2.03 -8.58 -15.17
N GLY A 7 1.00 -9.42 -15.37
CA GLY A 7 0.13 -9.35 -16.55
C GLY A 7 -0.67 -8.04 -16.64
N LEU A 8 -1.21 -7.56 -15.51
CA LEU A 8 -1.99 -6.32 -15.45
C LEU A 8 -1.09 -5.07 -15.52
N ASN A 9 0.10 -5.14 -14.93
CA ASN A 9 1.09 -4.08 -15.00
C ASN A 9 1.70 -3.93 -16.40
N LYS A 10 1.75 -4.99 -17.22
CA LYS A 10 2.14 -4.85 -18.63
C LYS A 10 1.22 -3.93 -19.43
N VAL A 11 -0.06 -3.87 -19.07
CA VAL A 11 -1.06 -3.01 -19.71
C VAL A 11 -1.06 -1.61 -19.09
N ASN A 12 -1.24 -1.48 -17.77
CA ASN A 12 -1.38 -0.17 -17.13
C ASN A 12 -0.06 0.59 -16.93
N LYS A 13 1.07 -0.11 -16.77
CA LYS A 13 2.36 0.50 -16.42
C LYS A 13 3.53 -0.28 -17.03
N PRO A 14 3.69 -0.26 -18.36
CA PRO A 14 4.65 -1.08 -19.09
C PRO A 14 6.11 -0.79 -18.74
N THR A 15 6.41 0.39 -18.20
CA THR A 15 7.76 0.81 -17.80
C THR A 15 8.23 0.20 -16.48
N LEU A 16 7.40 -0.58 -15.76
CA LEU A 16 7.88 -1.25 -14.54
C LEU A 16 8.90 -2.33 -14.89
N PRO A 17 9.97 -2.51 -14.10
CA PRO A 17 11.06 -3.40 -14.46
C PRO A 17 10.66 -4.89 -14.49
N LEU A 18 9.55 -5.28 -13.85
CA LEU A 18 8.93 -6.61 -14.00
C LEU A 18 8.01 -6.73 -15.24
N ALA A 19 7.37 -5.63 -15.65
CA ALA A 19 6.50 -5.59 -16.82
C ALA A 19 7.30 -5.51 -18.12
N PHE A 20 8.39 -4.73 -18.09
CA PHE A 20 9.37 -4.56 -19.16
C PHE A 20 10.31 -5.77 -19.31
N GLY A 21 10.37 -6.65 -18.29
CA GLY A 21 11.17 -7.88 -18.32
C GLY A 21 12.64 -7.72 -17.89
N GLU A 22 13.02 -6.56 -17.33
CA GLU A 22 14.37 -6.33 -16.79
C GLU A 22 14.66 -7.19 -15.55
N PHE A 23 13.63 -7.51 -14.76
CA PHE A 23 13.73 -8.44 -13.63
C PHE A 23 13.04 -9.77 -13.93
N SER A 24 13.77 -10.86 -13.68
CA SER A 24 13.20 -12.20 -13.65
C SER A 24 12.28 -12.37 -12.41
N MET A 25 11.23 -13.18 -12.54
CA MET A 25 10.37 -13.57 -11.43
C MET A 25 11.13 -14.09 -10.20
N PRO A 26 12.12 -15.01 -10.32
CA PRO A 26 12.86 -15.47 -9.15
C PRO A 26 13.67 -14.35 -8.47
N THR A 27 14.24 -13.40 -9.23
CA THR A 27 14.92 -12.23 -8.65
C THR A 27 13.95 -11.36 -7.85
N ALA A 28 12.75 -11.13 -8.37
CA ALA A 28 11.75 -10.33 -7.68
C ALA A 28 11.21 -11.00 -6.41
N VAL A 29 11.01 -12.33 -6.43
CA VAL A 29 10.65 -13.10 -5.23
C VAL A 29 11.77 -13.04 -4.20
N LEU A 30 13.02 -13.22 -4.62
CA LEU A 30 14.18 -13.13 -3.73
C LEU A 30 14.26 -11.75 -3.04
N LEU A 31 14.09 -10.66 -3.79
CA LEU A 31 14.08 -9.31 -3.23
C LEU A 31 12.96 -9.14 -2.20
N VAL A 32 11.74 -9.60 -2.51
CA VAL A 32 10.60 -9.52 -1.58
C VAL A 32 10.90 -10.27 -0.28
N VAL A 33 11.44 -11.49 -0.37
CA VAL A 33 11.80 -12.28 0.82
C VAL A 33 12.93 -11.62 1.60
N ALA A 34 13.97 -11.11 0.93
CA ALA A 34 15.08 -10.43 1.57
C ALA A 34 14.63 -9.17 2.33
N PHE A 35 13.80 -8.32 1.70
CA PHE A 35 13.25 -7.14 2.37
C PHE A 35 12.31 -7.50 3.52
N LEU A 36 11.55 -8.59 3.41
CA LEU A 36 10.71 -9.08 4.50
C LEU A 36 11.56 -9.48 5.72
N VAL A 37 12.60 -10.28 5.50
CA VAL A 37 13.52 -10.72 6.56
C VAL A 37 14.23 -9.53 7.20
N MET A 38 14.74 -8.59 6.40
CA MET A 38 15.36 -7.36 6.92
C MET A 38 14.38 -6.54 7.76
N SER A 39 13.16 -6.35 7.27
CA SER A 39 12.11 -5.61 7.98
C SER A 39 11.78 -6.23 9.34
N ILE A 40 11.54 -7.54 9.38
CA ILE A 40 11.25 -8.25 10.64
C ILE A 40 12.45 -8.17 11.58
N SER A 41 13.67 -8.34 11.06
CA SER A 41 14.92 -8.24 11.84
C SER A 41 15.06 -6.87 12.50
N ILE A 42 14.77 -5.78 11.79
CA ILE A 42 14.75 -4.42 12.34
C ILE A 42 13.69 -4.31 13.43
N GLY A 43 12.47 -4.77 13.17
CA GLY A 43 11.38 -4.78 14.16
C GLY A 43 11.77 -5.47 15.47
N ILE A 44 12.39 -6.64 15.38
CA ILE A 44 12.87 -7.42 16.55
C ILE A 44 13.97 -6.64 17.29
N ARG A 45 14.94 -6.09 16.55
CA ARG A 45 16.08 -5.38 17.14
C ARG A 45 15.67 -4.07 17.82
N SER A 46 14.69 -3.37 17.27
CA SER A 46 14.18 -2.11 17.82
C SER A 46 13.46 -2.28 19.17
N LYS A 47 13.10 -3.51 19.56
CA LYS A 47 12.33 -3.83 20.79
C LYS A 47 11.04 -3.01 20.95
N SER A 48 10.53 -2.47 19.85
CA SER A 48 9.43 -1.51 19.87
C SER A 48 8.15 -2.15 19.39
N ALA A 49 7.23 -2.38 20.34
CA ALA A 49 5.91 -2.90 20.07
C ALA A 49 5.14 -2.13 18.97
N PRO A 50 5.08 -0.78 18.97
CA PRO A 50 4.37 -0.05 17.92
C PRO A 50 5.00 -0.22 16.55
N LEU A 51 6.34 -0.24 16.46
CA LEU A 51 7.03 -0.43 15.19
C LEU A 51 6.81 -1.85 14.65
N MET A 52 6.91 -2.87 15.51
CA MET A 52 6.64 -4.26 15.13
C MET A 52 5.19 -4.44 14.65
N CYS A 53 4.23 -3.87 15.37
CA CYS A 53 2.83 -3.91 14.99
C CYS A 53 2.60 -3.27 13.62
N ALA A 54 3.19 -2.11 13.36
CA ALA A 54 3.09 -1.47 12.05
C ALA A 54 3.68 -2.33 10.93
N LEU A 55 4.84 -2.94 11.14
CA LEU A 55 5.45 -3.83 10.14
C LEU A 55 4.58 -5.05 9.84
N LEU A 56 4.00 -5.67 10.86
CA LEU A 56 3.08 -6.81 10.70
C LEU A 56 1.80 -6.39 9.98
N VAL A 57 1.19 -5.27 10.37
CA VAL A 57 -0.02 -4.75 9.72
C VAL A 57 0.25 -4.39 8.26
N CYS A 58 1.39 -3.75 7.96
CA CYS A 58 1.82 -3.44 6.60
C CYS A 58 2.03 -4.72 5.78
N PHE A 59 2.65 -5.76 6.36
CA PHE A 59 2.86 -7.03 5.71
C PHE A 59 1.55 -7.77 5.42
N LEU A 60 0.65 -7.84 6.40
CA LEU A 60 -0.64 -8.50 6.27
C LEU A 60 -1.52 -7.79 5.23
N LEU A 61 -1.68 -6.47 5.35
CA LEU A 61 -2.47 -5.68 4.40
C LEU A 61 -1.83 -5.65 3.01
N GLY A 62 -0.51 -5.57 2.91
CA GLY A 62 0.22 -5.61 1.65
C GLY A 62 0.10 -6.97 0.95
N SER A 63 0.08 -8.06 1.70
CA SER A 63 -0.15 -9.42 1.21
C SER A 63 -1.61 -9.62 0.79
N ALA A 64 -2.55 -9.22 1.65
CA ALA A 64 -3.99 -9.23 1.37
C ALA A 64 -4.35 -8.42 0.11
N TYR A 65 -3.63 -7.31 -0.15
CA TYR A 65 -3.81 -6.51 -1.35
C TYR A 65 -3.22 -7.16 -2.61
N SER A 66 -2.15 -7.95 -2.49
CA SER A 66 -1.38 -8.44 -3.64
C SER A 66 -1.67 -9.88 -4.04
N ILE A 67 -2.11 -10.74 -3.12
CA ILE A 67 -2.35 -12.16 -3.39
C ILE A 67 -3.77 -12.35 -3.93
N ASP A 68 -3.89 -12.95 -5.12
CA ASP A 68 -5.18 -13.24 -5.78
C ASP A 68 -5.79 -14.54 -5.20
N VAL A 69 -6.15 -14.52 -3.91
CA VAL A 69 -6.89 -15.60 -3.24
C VAL A 69 -8.39 -15.36 -3.50
N PRO A 70 -9.21 -16.40 -3.77
CA PRO A 70 -10.64 -16.26 -4.14
C PRO A 70 -11.51 -15.42 -3.17
N LEU A 71 -11.10 -15.21 -1.92
CA LEU A 71 -11.82 -14.43 -0.91
C LEU A 71 -11.25 -13.02 -0.66
N LEU A 72 -10.10 -12.67 -1.24
CA LEU A 72 -9.32 -11.44 -0.95
C LEU A 72 -8.98 -10.66 -2.22
N ARG A 73 -9.92 -10.58 -3.17
CA ARG A 73 -9.78 -9.79 -4.41
C ARG A 73 -10.01 -8.30 -4.18
N TRP A 74 -9.42 -7.73 -3.13
CA TRP A 74 -9.59 -6.33 -2.72
C TRP A 74 -9.08 -5.35 -3.78
N LYS A 75 -8.11 -5.78 -4.60
CA LYS A 75 -7.64 -5.00 -5.76
C LYS A 75 -8.75 -4.69 -6.77
N ARG A 76 -9.82 -5.51 -6.82
CA ARG A 76 -10.98 -5.27 -7.70
C ARG A 76 -11.88 -4.12 -7.21
N HIS A 77 -11.76 -3.72 -5.94
CA HIS A 77 -12.58 -2.69 -5.32
C HIS A 77 -11.71 -1.45 -5.07
N ALA A 78 -11.82 -0.44 -5.93
CA ALA A 78 -11.05 0.80 -5.82
C ALA A 78 -11.16 1.46 -4.43
N PHE A 79 -12.33 1.41 -3.81
CA PHE A 79 -12.54 1.92 -2.45
C PHE A 79 -11.64 1.24 -1.41
N LEU A 80 -11.49 -0.08 -1.51
CA LEU A 80 -10.74 -0.88 -0.54
C LEU A 80 -9.23 -0.72 -0.75
N ALA A 81 -8.81 -0.55 -2.01
CA ALA A 81 -7.44 -0.16 -2.36
C ALA A 81 -7.09 1.23 -1.80
N ALA A 82 -7.95 2.23 -2.01
CA ALA A 82 -7.78 3.58 -1.48
C ALA A 82 -7.74 3.58 0.07
N PHE A 83 -8.67 2.87 0.71
CA PHE A 83 -8.71 2.72 2.16
C PHE A 83 -7.41 2.09 2.69
N CYS A 84 -6.92 1.01 2.07
CA CYS A 84 -5.67 0.37 2.46
C CYS A 84 -4.48 1.34 2.36
N ILE A 85 -4.39 2.12 1.28
CA ILE A 85 -3.32 3.12 1.10
C ILE A 85 -3.39 4.19 2.19
N ILE A 86 -4.57 4.77 2.42
CA ILE A 86 -4.76 5.81 3.44
C ILE A 86 -4.46 5.25 4.83
N PHE A 87 -5.02 4.09 5.17
CA PHE A 87 -4.85 3.48 6.49
C PHE A 87 -3.38 3.13 6.76
N VAL A 88 -2.71 2.46 5.83
CA VAL A 88 -1.31 2.07 6.01
C VAL A 88 -0.41 3.30 6.04
N ARG A 89 -0.48 4.19 5.05
CA ARG A 89 0.47 5.32 4.93
C ARG A 89 0.17 6.46 5.90
N ALA A 90 -1.08 6.89 6.01
CA ALA A 90 -1.41 8.10 6.75
C ALA A 90 -1.66 7.83 8.25
N VAL A 91 -2.11 6.62 8.60
CA VAL A 91 -2.47 6.27 9.99
C VAL A 91 -1.41 5.37 10.61
N VAL A 92 -1.24 4.15 10.11
CA VAL A 92 -0.40 3.13 10.74
C VAL A 92 1.05 3.57 10.80
N VAL A 93 1.65 3.94 9.66
CA VAL A 93 3.06 4.38 9.63
C VAL A 93 3.24 5.64 10.46
N GLN A 94 2.40 6.66 10.27
CA GLN A 94 2.55 7.93 10.98
C GLN A 94 2.48 7.78 12.50
N LEU A 95 1.46 7.07 13.00
CA LEU A 95 1.25 6.89 14.44
C LEU A 95 2.26 5.93 15.06
N ALA A 96 2.65 4.87 14.35
CA ALA A 96 3.63 3.91 14.87
C ALA A 96 5.02 4.52 15.00
N PHE A 97 5.45 5.34 14.03
CA PHE A 97 6.72 6.07 14.15
C PHE A 97 6.67 7.12 15.25
N PHE A 98 5.54 7.84 15.40
CA PHE A 98 5.37 8.75 16.52
C PHE A 98 5.45 8.04 17.87
N ALA A 99 4.74 6.92 18.03
CA ALA A 99 4.75 6.08 19.22
C ALA A 99 6.16 5.56 19.52
N HIS A 100 6.88 5.08 18.49
CA HIS A 100 8.28 4.64 18.61
C HIS A 100 9.17 5.77 19.13
N MET A 101 9.07 6.96 18.54
CA MET A 101 9.84 8.12 18.95
C MET A 101 9.55 8.54 20.39
N GLN A 102 8.29 8.58 20.80
CA GLN A 102 7.92 8.94 22.18
C GLN A 102 8.42 7.92 23.18
N GLN A 103 8.13 6.64 22.98
CA GLN A 103 8.38 5.60 23.98
C GLN A 103 9.86 5.16 24.03
N HIS A 104 10.51 5.00 22.88
CA HIS A 104 11.84 4.39 22.82
C HIS A 104 12.98 5.41 22.73
N VAL A 105 12.78 6.52 22.03
CA VAL A 105 13.85 7.53 21.87
C VAL A 105 13.76 8.59 22.95
N LEU A 106 12.59 9.19 23.12
CA LEU A 106 12.38 10.31 24.04
C LEU A 106 12.02 9.86 25.47
N LYS A 107 11.68 8.58 25.67
CA LYS A 107 11.22 7.98 26.95
C LYS A 107 10.07 8.77 27.60
N ARG A 108 9.16 9.27 26.78
CA ARG A 108 7.98 10.05 27.19
C ARG A 108 6.71 9.20 27.08
N PRO A 109 5.69 9.49 27.92
CA PRO A 109 4.39 8.86 27.78
C PRO A 109 3.75 9.20 26.44
N LEU A 110 2.96 8.26 25.92
CA LEU A 110 2.31 8.37 24.62
C LEU A 110 1.13 9.35 24.73
N ALA A 111 1.42 10.64 24.57
CA ALA A 111 0.42 11.71 24.59
C ALA A 111 0.20 12.24 23.17
N PRO A 112 -0.99 12.09 22.58
CA PRO A 112 -1.29 12.66 21.28
C PRO A 112 -1.23 14.19 21.36
N THR A 113 -0.31 14.79 20.61
CA THR A 113 -0.21 16.25 20.52
C THR A 113 -1.13 16.77 19.41
N ARG A 114 -1.57 18.03 19.53
CA ARG A 114 -2.37 18.68 18.48
C ARG A 114 -1.68 18.62 17.12
N SER A 115 -0.35 18.73 17.09
CA SER A 115 0.47 18.64 15.88
C SER A 115 0.42 17.26 15.22
N VAL A 116 0.39 16.17 15.99
CA VAL A 116 0.30 14.81 15.43
C VAL A 116 -1.09 14.57 14.85
N VAL A 117 -2.14 14.99 15.55
CA VAL A 117 -3.52 14.88 15.04
C VAL A 117 -3.67 15.66 13.73
N PHE A 118 -3.18 16.91 13.70
CA PHE A 118 -3.18 17.72 12.49
C PHE A 118 -2.38 17.08 11.35
N ALA A 119 -1.16 16.61 11.63
CA ALA A 119 -0.33 15.95 10.62
C ALA A 119 -0.97 14.67 10.08
N THR A 120 -1.59 13.85 10.94
CA THR A 120 -2.32 12.64 10.52
C THR A 120 -3.52 13.00 9.66
N CYS A 121 -4.33 14.00 10.03
CA CYS A 121 -5.46 14.45 9.21
C CYS A 121 -5.00 14.97 7.84
N PHE A 122 -3.95 15.80 7.82
CA PHE A 122 -3.37 16.33 6.59
C PHE A 122 -2.87 15.19 5.68
N MET A 123 -2.13 14.23 6.25
CA MET A 123 -1.63 13.07 5.50
C MET A 123 -2.77 12.17 5.01
N CYS A 124 -3.87 12.06 5.74
CA CYS A 124 -5.06 11.33 5.28
C CYS A 124 -5.67 11.99 4.03
N CYS A 125 -5.86 13.31 4.06
CA CYS A 125 -6.35 14.06 2.89
C CYS A 125 -5.40 13.91 1.69
N PHE A 126 -4.10 14.08 1.91
CA PHE A 126 -3.09 13.95 0.86
C PHE A 126 -3.03 12.53 0.28
N ALA A 127 -3.09 11.50 1.13
CA ALA A 127 -3.13 10.11 0.70
C ALA A 127 -4.41 9.77 -0.07
N ALA A 128 -5.56 10.36 0.31
CA ALA A 128 -6.81 10.20 -0.42
C ALA A 128 -6.72 10.80 -1.84
N VAL A 129 -6.12 11.99 -1.97
CA VAL A 129 -5.83 12.61 -3.26
C VAL A 129 -4.97 11.69 -4.12
N ILE A 130 -3.84 11.20 -3.58
CA ILE A 130 -2.97 10.26 -4.32
C ILE A 130 -3.73 9.00 -4.74
N ALA A 131 -4.55 8.44 -3.84
CA ALA A 131 -5.32 7.23 -4.15
C ALA A 131 -6.30 7.47 -5.30
N LEU A 132 -7.00 8.61 -5.32
CA LEU A 132 -7.90 8.99 -6.42
C LEU A 132 -7.14 9.18 -7.74
N PHE A 133 -6.01 9.89 -7.71
CA PHE A 133 -5.22 10.13 -8.92
C PHE A 133 -4.51 8.87 -9.44
N LYS A 134 -4.19 7.89 -8.59
CA LYS A 134 -3.58 6.64 -9.04
C LYS A 134 -4.53 5.81 -9.91
N ASP A 135 -5.84 5.95 -9.69
CA ASP A 135 -6.86 5.14 -10.38
C ASP A 135 -7.24 5.71 -11.77
N ILE A 136 -6.76 6.91 -12.14
CA ILE A 136 -6.96 7.52 -13.46
C ILE A 136 -6.16 6.81 -14.58
N PRO A 137 -4.83 6.59 -14.45
CA PRO A 137 -4.06 5.85 -15.46
C PRO A 137 -4.31 4.34 -15.45
N ASP A 138 -5.01 3.82 -14.43
CA ASP A 138 -5.27 2.39 -14.28
C ASP A 138 -6.60 1.95 -14.96
N VAL A 139 -7.34 2.89 -15.57
CA VAL A 139 -8.68 2.68 -16.17
C VAL A 139 -8.73 1.64 -17.27
N ASP A 140 -7.80 1.70 -18.22
CA ASP A 140 -7.84 0.86 -19.42
C ASP A 140 -7.55 -0.60 -19.07
N GLY A 141 -6.54 -0.87 -18.23
CA GLY A 141 -6.25 -2.21 -17.72
C GLY A 141 -7.27 -2.72 -16.69
N ASP A 142 -7.93 -1.83 -15.95
CA ASP A 142 -9.05 -2.21 -15.07
C ASP A 142 -10.28 -2.63 -15.90
N ARG A 143 -10.53 -1.98 -17.05
CA ARG A 143 -11.60 -2.34 -18.00
C ARG A 143 -11.34 -3.70 -18.66
N ASP A 144 -10.12 -3.96 -19.12
CA ASP A 144 -9.74 -5.21 -19.79
C ASP A 144 -9.74 -6.44 -18.86
N PHE A 145 -9.47 -6.26 -17.56
CA PHE A 145 -9.48 -7.33 -16.56
C PHE A 145 -10.78 -7.40 -15.72
N GLY A 146 -11.80 -6.61 -16.06
CA GLY A 146 -13.11 -6.63 -15.39
C GLY A 146 -13.09 -6.11 -13.95
N ILE A 147 -12.16 -5.23 -13.62
CA ILE A 147 -12.03 -4.53 -12.34
C ILE A 147 -12.95 -3.29 -12.34
N GLN A 148 -13.85 -3.20 -11.36
CA GLN A 148 -14.76 -2.05 -11.24
C GLN A 148 -14.08 -0.94 -10.44
N SER A 149 -13.19 -0.19 -11.07
CA SER A 149 -12.65 1.04 -10.48
C SER A 149 -13.68 2.19 -10.55
N MET A 150 -13.53 3.22 -9.70
CA MET A 150 -14.47 4.34 -9.69
C MET A 150 -14.48 5.09 -11.02
N THR A 151 -13.34 5.16 -11.71
CA THR A 151 -13.19 5.74 -13.04
C THR A 151 -13.78 4.87 -14.15
N VAL A 152 -13.87 3.55 -14.01
CA VAL A 152 -14.66 2.69 -14.93
C VAL A 152 -16.17 2.90 -14.74
N ARG A 153 -16.62 3.19 -13.52
CA ARG A 153 -18.03 3.54 -13.23
C ARG A 153 -18.42 4.97 -13.63
N LEU A 154 -17.47 5.90 -13.66
CA LEU A 154 -17.68 7.32 -13.97
C LEU A 154 -17.12 7.75 -15.33
N GLY A 155 -16.48 6.83 -16.06
CA GLY A 155 -15.95 7.06 -17.40
C GLY A 155 -17.07 7.36 -18.41
N PRO A 156 -16.77 8.06 -19.51
CA PRO A 156 -17.79 8.51 -20.46
C PRO A 156 -18.59 7.31 -20.95
N THR A 157 -19.92 7.44 -20.89
CA THR A 157 -20.79 6.59 -21.68
C THR A 157 -20.45 6.87 -23.13
N GLU A 158 -19.65 6.02 -23.77
CA GLU A 158 -19.57 6.03 -25.22
C GLU A 158 -20.95 5.60 -25.74
N SER A 159 -21.75 6.62 -26.03
CA SER A 159 -22.87 6.57 -26.93
C SER A 159 -22.34 6.44 -28.35
N ALA A 160 -22.79 5.36 -29.02
CA ALA A 160 -22.82 5.08 -30.45
C ALA A 160 -21.50 4.65 -31.12
#